data_AF-A0A1V5LJM8-F1
#
_entry.id   AF-A0A1V5LJM8-F1
#
_cell.length_a   1.000
_cell.length_b   1.000
_cell.length_c   1.000
_cell.angle_alpha   90.00
_cell.angle_beta   90.00
_cell.angle_gamma   90.00
#
_symmetry.space_group_name_H-M   'P 1'
#
loop_
_entity.id
_entity.type
_entity.pdbx_description
1 polymer ?
#
loop_
_entity_poly.entity_id
_entity_poly.type
_entity_poly.pdbx_seq_one_letter_code
_entity_poly.pdbx_strand_id
1 'polypeptide(L)'
;MKMMQMLLVVSALLVGALAYAQPQPGDHGQRQPKPERQAVTVSGTVKEVKVGAKDREQLVHLLLETENGPVAVGLGPVPYLAKIGLKPQQGDKVAVNGWKLPKAEKAAVMARDLTVNGKTYTFRDAQGKPAWSPFEFMPQVTVQGTIKEIVMPERPQKPANGEKPAQRPQKMPGIVVTTDKGDVTIIGVPAPIVEKLGLKLEVGMKVSVTGWQTGDAKAAVVMARTITANGKTITLRDEAGKPIIERKEGDRPKPNGGKPRDGQGGKPRGEGA
;
A
#
# COMPACT_ATOMS: atom_id res chain seq x y z
N MET A 1 -27.92 -58.90 -56.01
CA MET A 1 -26.97 -59.96 -55.66
C MET A 1 -25.76 -59.34 -54.97
N LYS A 2 -25.44 -59.80 -53.75
CA LYS A 2 -24.14 -59.69 -53.03
C LYS A 2 -23.64 -58.24 -52.77
N MET A 3 -23.69 -57.66 -51.58
CA MET A 3 -23.17 -58.06 -50.27
C MET A 3 -21.67 -58.40 -50.27
N MET A 4 -20.93 -57.65 -49.44
CA MET A 4 -19.63 -57.92 -48.84
C MET A 4 -18.38 -57.22 -49.43
N GLN A 5 -17.58 -56.70 -48.49
CA GLN A 5 -16.17 -56.29 -48.52
C GLN A 5 -15.92 -54.80 -48.87
N MET A 6 -15.77 -53.89 -47.90
CA MET A 6 -14.80 -53.83 -46.79
C MET A 6 -13.38 -53.51 -47.28
N LEU A 7 -12.78 -52.53 -46.59
CA LEU A 7 -11.40 -52.02 -46.62
C LEU A 7 -11.11 -50.78 -47.49
N LEU A 8 -10.42 -49.83 -46.83
CA LEU A 8 -9.48 -48.84 -47.39
C LEU A 8 -10.00 -47.48 -47.87
N VAL A 9 -10.83 -46.77 -47.11
CA VAL A 9 -10.81 -45.28 -47.19
C VAL A 9 -11.21 -44.69 -45.83
N VAL A 10 -10.24 -44.23 -45.04
CA VAL A 10 -10.17 -42.94 -44.31
C VAL A 10 -8.82 -42.94 -43.57
N SER A 11 -7.72 -42.78 -44.33
CA SER A 11 -6.38 -42.56 -43.76
C SER A 11 -5.65 -41.53 -44.61
N ALA A 12 -6.13 -40.29 -44.53
CA ALA A 12 -5.43 -39.07 -44.92
C ALA A 12 -6.29 -37.88 -44.47
N LEU A 13 -5.67 -36.88 -43.85
CA LEU A 13 -6.23 -35.65 -43.25
C LEU A 13 -6.45 -35.65 -41.73
N LEU A 14 -5.46 -36.13 -40.97
CA LEU A 14 -5.23 -35.72 -39.58
C LEU A 14 -3.83 -35.12 -39.41
N VAL A 15 -3.56 -34.00 -40.09
CA VAL A 15 -2.42 -33.12 -39.78
C VAL A 15 -2.90 -31.68 -39.85
N GLY A 16 -3.45 -31.19 -38.75
CA GLY A 16 -3.92 -29.81 -38.65
C GLY A 16 -4.22 -29.44 -37.21
N ALA A 17 -3.34 -28.61 -36.63
CA ALA A 17 -3.50 -27.89 -35.37
C ALA A 17 -3.30 -28.68 -34.05
N LEU A 18 -2.11 -29.25 -33.85
CA LEU A 18 -1.49 -29.23 -32.52
C LEU A 18 -0.56 -28.02 -32.41
N ALA A 19 -1.14 -26.83 -32.56
CA ALA A 19 -0.55 -25.62 -32.00
C ALA A 19 -0.89 -25.63 -30.51
N TYR A 20 -0.15 -26.45 -29.75
CA TYR A 20 -0.10 -26.25 -28.31
C TYR A 20 0.39 -24.82 -28.08
N ALA A 21 -0.49 -24.03 -27.48
CA ALA A 21 -0.21 -22.71 -26.98
C ALA A 21 1.05 -22.77 -26.09
N GLN A 22 2.21 -22.48 -26.67
CA GLN A 22 3.38 -22.18 -25.90
C GLN A 22 3.13 -20.86 -25.19
N PRO A 23 3.33 -20.77 -23.86
CA PRO A 23 3.23 -19.51 -23.16
C PRO A 23 4.24 -18.56 -23.79
N GLN A 24 3.74 -17.53 -24.48
CA GLN A 24 4.58 -16.45 -24.96
C GLN A 24 5.35 -15.88 -23.76
N PRO A 25 6.67 -15.70 -23.85
CA PRO A 25 7.47 -15.05 -22.82
C PRO A 25 6.81 -13.71 -22.47
N GLY A 26 6.27 -13.65 -21.26
CA GLY A 26 5.39 -12.59 -20.82
C GLY A 26 6.06 -11.23 -20.93
N ASP A 27 5.35 -10.33 -21.59
CA ASP A 27 5.49 -8.88 -21.53
C ASP A 27 5.55 -8.42 -20.06
N HIS A 28 6.78 -8.31 -19.53
CA HIS A 28 7.07 -7.72 -18.24
C HIS A 28 6.88 -6.20 -18.32
N GLY A 29 5.63 -5.74 -18.36
CA GLY A 29 5.35 -4.30 -18.48
C GLY A 29 3.93 -3.87 -18.13
N GLN A 30 2.93 -4.71 -18.37
CA GLN A 30 1.56 -4.40 -17.99
C GLN A 30 1.39 -4.75 -16.51
N ARG A 31 1.43 -3.74 -15.63
CA ARG A 31 0.83 -3.86 -14.29
C ARG A 31 -0.55 -4.45 -14.51
N GLN A 32 -0.78 -5.67 -14.03
CA GLN A 32 -2.12 -6.24 -14.04
C GLN A 32 -3.06 -5.15 -13.49
N PRO A 33 -4.17 -4.86 -14.19
CA PRO A 33 -5.15 -3.91 -13.68
C PRO A 33 -5.46 -4.30 -12.25
N LYS A 34 -5.25 -3.36 -11.31
CA LYS A 34 -5.60 -3.61 -9.92
C LYS A 34 -7.09 -3.99 -9.95
N PRO A 35 -7.46 -5.19 -9.45
CA PRO A 35 -8.85 -5.61 -9.51
C PRO A 35 -9.72 -4.52 -8.90
N GLU A 36 -10.75 -4.15 -9.66
CA GLU A 36 -11.68 -3.11 -9.24
C GLU A 36 -12.30 -3.52 -7.91
N ARG A 37 -12.28 -2.61 -6.93
CA ARG A 37 -12.86 -2.90 -5.64
C ARG A 37 -14.37 -2.92 -5.81
N GLN A 38 -14.99 -4.08 -5.58
CA GLN A 38 -16.43 -4.21 -5.70
C GLN A 38 -17.12 -3.42 -4.57
N ALA A 39 -17.71 -2.27 -4.92
CA ALA A 39 -18.48 -1.46 -3.99
C ALA A 39 -19.72 -2.22 -3.51
N VAL A 40 -20.09 -2.03 -2.25
CA VAL A 40 -21.25 -2.70 -1.64
C VAL A 40 -21.87 -1.82 -0.56
N THR A 41 -23.19 -1.90 -0.44
CA THR A 41 -23.96 -1.35 0.67
C THR A 41 -24.52 -2.52 1.48
N VAL A 42 -24.33 -2.48 2.80
CA VAL A 42 -24.81 -3.51 3.73
C VAL A 42 -25.54 -2.83 4.88
N SER A 43 -26.76 -3.26 5.15
CA SER A 43 -27.52 -2.83 6.32
C SER A 43 -27.73 -4.01 7.25
N GLY A 44 -27.70 -3.76 8.56
CA GLY A 44 -27.86 -4.81 9.55
C GLY A 44 -27.84 -4.30 10.97
N THR A 45 -27.93 -5.23 11.91
CA THR A 45 -27.80 -4.95 13.35
C THR A 45 -26.44 -5.41 13.82
N VAL A 46 -25.74 -4.59 14.61
CA VAL A 46 -24.46 -4.97 15.21
C VAL A 46 -24.69 -6.10 16.20
N LYS A 47 -24.19 -7.28 15.89
CA LYS A 47 -24.21 -8.45 16.77
C LYS A 47 -23.03 -8.42 17.74
N GLU A 48 -21.87 -7.97 17.28
CA GLU A 48 -20.64 -7.98 18.05
C GLU A 48 -19.69 -6.87 17.58
N VAL A 49 -18.92 -6.32 18.51
CA VAL A 49 -17.83 -5.37 18.24
C VAL A 49 -16.52 -6.02 18.71
N LYS A 50 -15.57 -6.19 17.80
CA LYS A 50 -14.24 -6.77 18.07
C LYS A 50 -13.15 -5.74 17.83
N VAL A 51 -12.09 -5.84 18.62
CA VAL A 51 -10.82 -5.18 18.34
C VAL A 51 -9.82 -6.26 17.94
N GLY A 52 -9.14 -6.08 16.80
CA GLY A 52 -8.12 -7.01 16.33
C GLY A 52 -6.99 -7.17 17.35
N ALA A 53 -6.87 -8.36 17.95
CA ALA A 53 -5.94 -8.62 19.05
C ALA A 53 -4.45 -8.68 18.63
N LYS A 54 -4.17 -8.84 17.33
CA LYS A 54 -2.81 -9.00 16.79
C LYS A 54 -2.38 -7.86 15.84
N ASP A 55 -3.25 -6.88 15.64
CA ASP A 55 -2.99 -5.82 14.67
C ASP A 55 -2.28 -4.67 15.37
N ARG A 56 -1.14 -4.22 14.83
CA ARG A 56 -0.42 -3.03 15.34
C ARG A 56 -1.31 -1.78 15.38
N GLU A 57 -2.40 -1.76 14.61
CA GLU A 57 -3.36 -0.66 14.52
C GLU A 57 -4.62 -0.87 15.39
N GLN A 58 -4.80 -2.02 16.04
CA GLN A 58 -6.00 -2.38 16.81
C GLN A 58 -7.29 -2.00 16.06
N LEU A 59 -7.49 -2.62 14.89
CA LEU A 59 -8.62 -2.31 14.03
C LEU A 59 -9.95 -2.77 14.66
N VAL A 60 -10.97 -1.91 14.59
CA VAL A 60 -12.32 -2.24 15.05
C VAL A 60 -13.09 -2.93 13.93
N HIS A 61 -13.65 -4.08 14.25
CA HIS A 61 -14.50 -4.88 13.38
C HIS A 61 -15.91 -5.01 13.98
N LEU A 62 -16.93 -4.80 13.16
CA LEU A 62 -18.31 -5.14 13.49
C LEU A 62 -18.65 -6.50 12.90
N LEU A 63 -19.38 -7.33 13.64
CA LEU A 63 -20.13 -8.43 13.06
C LEU A 63 -21.59 -7.97 12.93
N LEU A 64 -22.06 -7.82 11.70
CA LEU A 64 -23.44 -7.45 11.42
C LEU A 64 -24.28 -8.70 11.18
N GLU A 65 -25.46 -8.75 11.80
CA GLU A 65 -26.53 -9.66 11.40
C GLU A 65 -27.33 -8.97 10.28
N THR A 66 -27.39 -9.60 9.11
CA THR A 66 -28.08 -9.08 7.92
C THR A 66 -29.08 -10.12 7.41
N GLU A 67 -29.97 -9.74 6.51
CA GLU A 67 -30.93 -10.67 5.90
C GLU A 67 -30.26 -11.84 5.16
N ASN A 68 -29.07 -11.61 4.61
CA ASN A 68 -28.30 -12.61 3.86
C ASN A 68 -27.26 -13.34 4.73
N GLY A 69 -27.39 -13.24 6.05
CA GLY A 69 -26.48 -13.82 7.04
C GLY A 69 -25.41 -12.85 7.56
N PRO A 70 -24.46 -13.35 8.37
CA PRO A 70 -23.52 -12.51 9.07
C PRO A 70 -22.45 -11.90 8.16
N VAL A 71 -22.16 -10.61 8.33
CA VAL A 71 -21.13 -9.87 7.57
C VAL A 71 -20.15 -9.20 8.53
N ALA A 72 -18.85 -9.46 8.33
CA ALA A 72 -17.80 -8.75 9.06
C ALA A 72 -17.50 -7.40 8.39
N VAL A 73 -17.42 -6.32 9.16
CA VAL A 73 -17.13 -4.97 8.66
C VAL A 73 -15.92 -4.41 9.38
N GLY A 74 -14.83 -4.17 8.65
CA GLY A 74 -13.66 -3.47 9.17
C GLY A 74 -13.83 -1.95 9.05
N LEU A 75 -13.74 -1.25 10.19
CA LEU A 75 -13.83 0.20 10.26
C LEU A 75 -12.43 0.81 10.15
N GLY A 76 -11.88 1.22 11.29
CA GLY A 76 -10.56 1.81 11.43
C GLY A 76 -10.00 1.53 12.83
N PRO A 77 -8.84 2.11 13.16
CA PRO A 77 -8.17 1.90 14.42
C PRO A 77 -8.99 2.51 15.57
N VAL A 78 -8.98 1.86 16.74
CA VAL A 78 -9.61 2.35 17.99
C VAL A 78 -9.39 3.86 18.23
N PRO A 79 -8.16 4.39 18.20
CA PRO A 79 -7.93 5.81 18.46
C PRO A 79 -8.58 6.75 17.43
N TYR A 80 -8.73 6.33 16.17
CA TYR A 80 -9.46 7.12 15.17
C TYR A 80 -10.95 7.17 15.47
N LEU A 81 -11.56 6.05 15.87
CA LEU A 81 -12.97 6.00 16.25
C LEU A 81 -13.24 6.90 17.46
N ALA A 82 -12.35 6.88 18.46
CA ALA A 82 -12.43 7.78 19.61
C ALA A 82 -12.34 9.26 19.19
N LYS A 83 -11.40 9.61 18.31
CA LYS A 83 -11.21 10.97 17.78
C LYS A 83 -12.48 11.52 17.09
N ILE A 84 -13.17 10.70 16.32
CA ILE A 84 -14.41 11.12 15.61
C ILE A 84 -15.67 10.97 16.47
N GLY A 85 -15.54 10.50 17.73
CA GLY A 85 -16.67 10.30 18.64
C GLY A 85 -17.62 9.19 18.18
N LEU A 86 -17.09 8.13 17.53
CA LEU A 86 -17.86 6.95 17.16
C LEU A 86 -17.60 5.82 18.17
N LYS A 87 -18.67 5.31 18.78
CA LYS A 87 -18.64 4.18 19.72
C LYS A 87 -19.74 3.19 19.32
N PRO A 88 -19.47 2.27 18.37
CA PRO A 88 -20.48 1.30 17.96
C PRO A 88 -20.77 0.34 19.12
N GLN A 89 -22.03 -0.06 19.25
CA GLN A 89 -22.51 -0.95 20.30
C GLN A 89 -23.30 -2.10 19.72
N GLN A 90 -23.35 -3.21 20.43
CA GLN A 90 -24.25 -4.31 20.10
C GLN A 90 -25.71 -3.80 20.14
N GLY A 91 -26.50 -4.18 19.14
CA GLY A 91 -27.87 -3.73 18.95
C GLY A 91 -28.02 -2.50 18.05
N ASP A 92 -26.93 -1.79 17.73
CA ASP A 92 -26.99 -0.65 16.82
C ASP A 92 -27.48 -1.10 15.43
N LYS A 93 -28.46 -0.37 14.88
CA LYS A 93 -28.85 -0.50 13.48
C LYS A 93 -27.96 0.38 12.64
N VAL A 94 -27.32 -0.22 11.64
CA VAL A 94 -26.32 0.47 10.83
C VAL A 94 -26.51 0.24 9.34
N ALA A 95 -26.08 1.21 8.55
CA ALA A 95 -25.87 1.08 7.11
C ALA A 95 -24.41 1.37 6.79
N VAL A 96 -23.78 0.48 6.04
CA VAL A 96 -22.36 0.54 5.69
C VAL A 96 -22.23 0.68 4.18
N ASN A 97 -21.48 1.68 3.72
CA ASN A 97 -21.00 1.75 2.35
C ASN A 97 -19.52 1.40 2.34
N GLY A 98 -19.08 0.50 1.46
CA GLY A 98 -17.70 0.05 1.45
C GLY A 98 -17.35 -0.81 0.25
N TRP A 99 -16.31 -1.62 0.41
CA TRP A 99 -15.86 -2.57 -0.61
C TRP A 99 -15.75 -3.97 -0.04
N LYS A 100 -16.13 -4.98 -0.83
CA LYS A 100 -15.87 -6.37 -0.48
C LYS A 100 -14.36 -6.64 -0.48
N LEU A 101 -13.90 -7.38 0.53
CA LEU A 101 -12.52 -7.83 0.58
C LEU A 101 -12.38 -9.12 -0.23
N PRO A 102 -11.63 -9.12 -1.34
CA PRO A 102 -11.40 -10.34 -2.10
C PRO A 102 -10.59 -11.32 -1.24
N LYS A 103 -11.01 -12.60 -1.22
CA LYS A 103 -10.37 -13.72 -0.49
C LYS A 103 -10.59 -13.79 1.02
N ALA A 104 -11.61 -13.13 1.57
CA ALA A 104 -12.01 -13.40 2.96
C ALA A 104 -12.77 -14.75 3.03
N GLU A 105 -12.44 -15.60 4.02
CA GLU A 105 -13.15 -16.87 4.26
C GLU A 105 -14.63 -16.67 4.61
N LYS A 106 -14.96 -15.50 5.15
CA LYS A 106 -16.33 -15.06 5.48
C LYS A 106 -16.61 -13.74 4.78
N ALA A 107 -17.89 -13.44 4.53
CA ALA A 107 -18.30 -12.17 3.93
C ALA A 107 -17.73 -10.99 4.73
N ALA A 108 -16.84 -10.22 4.09
CA ALA A 108 -16.11 -9.14 4.74
C ALA A 108 -16.14 -7.86 3.89
N VAL A 109 -16.43 -6.74 4.56
CA VAL A 109 -16.51 -5.41 3.97
C VAL A 109 -15.51 -4.49 4.65
N MET A 110 -14.74 -3.75 3.85
CA MET A 110 -13.96 -2.62 4.33
C MET A 110 -14.83 -1.36 4.23
N ALA A 111 -15.16 -0.75 5.36
CA ALA A 111 -16.04 0.40 5.40
C ALA A 111 -15.36 1.64 4.79
N ARG A 112 -16.12 2.33 3.93
CA ARG A 112 -15.88 3.71 3.52
C ARG A 112 -16.65 4.64 4.43
N ASP A 113 -17.94 4.37 4.61
CA ASP A 113 -18.86 5.12 5.46
C ASP A 113 -19.68 4.18 6.35
N LEU A 114 -20.05 4.65 7.53
CA LEU A 114 -21.01 4.01 8.43
C LEU A 114 -22.05 5.05 8.84
N THR A 115 -23.32 4.74 8.62
CA THR A 115 -24.45 5.49 9.19
C THR A 115 -25.00 4.71 10.38
N VAL A 116 -25.04 5.36 11.54
CA VAL A 116 -25.57 4.81 12.80
C VAL A 116 -26.25 5.95 13.57
N ASN A 117 -27.42 5.68 14.16
CA ASN A 117 -28.19 6.67 14.93
C ASN A 117 -28.42 8.00 14.16
N GLY A 118 -28.68 7.91 12.86
CA GLY A 118 -28.92 9.06 11.98
C GLY A 118 -27.67 9.87 11.59
N LYS A 119 -26.48 9.49 12.06
CA LYS A 119 -25.21 10.16 11.76
C LYS A 119 -24.32 9.31 10.87
N THR A 120 -23.71 9.93 9.87
CA THR A 120 -22.75 9.27 8.96
C THR A 120 -21.32 9.61 9.34
N TYR A 121 -20.48 8.58 9.40
CA TYR A 121 -19.05 8.65 9.69
C TYR A 121 -18.26 8.14 8.50
N THR A 122 -17.31 8.93 8.00
CA THR A 122 -16.44 8.55 6.88
C THR A 122 -15.06 8.10 7.39
N PHE A 123 -14.65 6.92 6.94
CA PHE A 123 -13.36 6.31 7.25
C PHE A 123 -12.37 6.42 6.10
N ARG A 124 -12.86 6.44 4.85
CA ARG A 124 -12.02 6.38 3.66
C ARG A 124 -12.59 7.25 2.53
N ASP A 125 -11.72 7.78 1.68
CA ASP A 125 -12.14 8.46 0.44
C ASP A 125 -12.60 7.46 -0.64
N ALA A 126 -13.03 7.96 -1.80
CA ALA A 126 -13.49 7.12 -2.92
C ALA A 126 -12.40 6.17 -3.46
N GLN A 127 -11.12 6.50 -3.27
CA GLN A 127 -9.96 5.69 -3.63
C GLN A 127 -9.57 4.73 -2.49
N GLY A 128 -10.35 4.70 -1.41
CA GLY A 128 -10.19 3.91 -0.19
C GLY A 128 -8.96 4.26 0.63
N LYS A 129 -8.40 5.45 0.44
CA LYS A 129 -7.37 6.00 1.32
C LYS A 129 -8.02 6.30 2.68
N PRO A 130 -7.43 5.85 3.79
CA PRO A 130 -7.95 6.17 5.12
C PRO A 130 -7.89 7.67 5.41
N ALA A 131 -8.85 8.14 6.20
CA ALA A 131 -8.89 9.49 6.75
C ALA A 131 -7.89 9.68 7.91
N TRP A 132 -7.26 8.60 8.39
CA TRP A 132 -6.16 8.62 9.35
C TRP A 132 -4.80 8.35 8.68
N SER A 133 -3.73 8.77 9.36
CA SER A 133 -2.36 8.34 9.03
C SER A 133 -1.94 7.14 9.89
N PRO A 134 -1.15 6.19 9.37
CA PRO A 134 -0.59 5.11 10.18
C PRO A 134 0.31 5.62 11.31
N PHE A 135 0.91 6.82 11.18
CA PHE A 135 1.80 7.38 12.20
C PHE A 135 1.08 8.18 13.29
N GLU A 136 -0.15 8.61 13.04
CA GLU A 136 -0.90 9.52 13.92
C GLU A 136 -1.09 8.97 15.33
N PHE A 137 -1.18 7.65 15.47
CA PHE A 137 -1.44 6.97 16.74
C PHE A 137 -0.27 6.11 17.22
N MET A 138 0.87 6.19 16.54
CA MET A 138 2.06 5.46 16.95
C MET A 138 2.76 6.22 18.09
N PRO A 139 3.29 5.53 19.11
CA PRO A 139 4.07 6.17 20.15
C PRO A 139 5.31 6.83 19.54
N GLN A 140 5.54 8.09 19.91
CA GLN A 140 6.80 8.75 19.58
C GLN A 140 7.87 8.31 20.57
N VAL A 141 9.06 8.05 20.04
CA VAL A 141 10.25 7.71 20.81
C VAL A 141 11.32 8.76 20.55
N THR A 142 12.16 8.99 21.56
CA THR A 142 13.38 9.78 21.40
C THR A 142 14.57 8.85 21.50
N VAL A 143 15.44 8.90 20.50
CA VAL A 143 16.70 8.17 20.45
C VAL A 143 17.83 9.16 20.58
N GLN A 144 18.74 8.93 21.53
CA GLN A 144 19.93 9.73 21.73
C GLN A 144 21.15 8.84 21.66
N GLY A 145 22.19 9.30 20.97
CA GLY A 145 23.39 8.51 20.81
C GLY A 145 24.35 9.12 19.80
N THR A 146 25.25 8.27 19.31
CA THR A 146 26.29 8.66 18.35
C THR A 146 26.04 7.98 17.01
N ILE A 147 26.16 8.72 15.91
CA ILE A 147 26.07 8.14 14.56
C ILE A 147 27.21 7.15 14.37
N LYS A 148 26.87 5.88 14.16
CA LYS A 148 27.81 4.80 13.85
C LYS A 148 28.01 4.63 12.35
N GLU A 149 26.92 4.72 11.58
CA GLU A 149 26.91 4.47 10.14
C GLU A 149 25.87 5.38 9.46
N ILE A 150 26.17 5.85 8.25
CA ILE A 150 25.22 6.55 7.38
C ILE A 150 24.99 5.67 6.15
N VAL A 151 23.78 5.13 6.02
CA VAL A 151 23.40 4.21 4.94
C VAL A 151 22.69 5.02 3.86
N MET A 152 23.38 5.28 2.75
CA MET A 152 22.78 5.99 1.62
C MET A 152 21.90 5.04 0.78
N PRO A 153 20.82 5.54 0.13
CA PRO A 153 20.10 4.74 -0.84
C PRO A 153 21.01 4.44 -2.03
N GLU A 154 21.28 3.15 -2.27
CA GLU A 154 21.86 2.73 -3.53
C GLU A 154 20.92 3.16 -4.67
N ARG A 155 21.45 3.85 -5.68
CA ARG A 155 20.65 4.12 -6.89
C ARG A 155 20.29 2.77 -7.49
N PRO A 156 19.01 2.47 -7.72
CA PRO A 156 18.64 1.26 -8.43
C PRO A 156 19.35 1.29 -9.79
N GLN A 157 20.29 0.38 -10.00
CA GLN A 157 20.84 0.19 -11.33
C GLN A 157 19.71 -0.41 -12.17
N LYS A 158 19.46 0.16 -13.35
CA LYS A 158 18.55 -0.45 -14.30
C LYS A 158 19.19 -1.80 -14.65
N PRO A 159 18.52 -2.93 -14.38
CA PRO A 159 19.08 -4.23 -14.75
C PRO A 159 19.39 -4.19 -16.25
N ALA A 160 20.56 -4.71 -16.65
CA ALA A 160 20.85 -4.87 -18.06
C ALA A 160 19.78 -5.78 -18.68
N ASN A 161 19.55 -5.63 -19.99
CA ASN A 161 18.45 -6.32 -20.65
C ASN A 161 18.59 -7.85 -20.45
N GLY A 162 17.66 -8.47 -19.70
CA GLY A 162 17.68 -9.89 -19.36
C GLY A 162 18.13 -10.23 -17.92
N GLU A 163 18.61 -9.27 -17.14
CA GLU A 163 18.98 -9.49 -15.73
C GLU A 163 17.76 -9.45 -14.80
N LYS A 164 17.73 -10.37 -13.84
CA LYS A 164 16.73 -10.36 -12.77
C LYS A 164 16.89 -9.06 -11.95
N PRO A 165 15.78 -8.47 -11.45
CA PRO A 165 15.85 -7.32 -10.57
C PRO A 165 16.82 -7.59 -9.41
N ALA A 166 17.71 -6.63 -9.13
CA ALA A 166 18.64 -6.72 -8.01
C ALA A 166 17.88 -7.07 -6.71
N GLN A 167 18.48 -7.92 -5.88
CA GLN A 167 17.93 -8.25 -4.57
C GLN A 167 17.70 -6.96 -3.77
N ARG A 168 16.62 -6.93 -2.98
CA ARG A 168 16.34 -5.77 -2.14
C ARG A 168 17.57 -5.44 -1.28
N PRO A 169 17.97 -4.16 -1.16
CA PRO A 169 19.12 -3.79 -0.36
C PRO A 169 18.96 -4.32 1.06
N GLN A 170 20.01 -4.94 1.60
CA GLN A 170 19.97 -5.63 2.90
C GLN A 170 19.80 -4.65 4.08
N LYS A 171 20.23 -3.39 3.91
CA LYS A 171 20.07 -2.32 4.90
C LYS A 171 19.14 -1.22 4.37
N MET A 172 18.24 -0.75 5.21
CA MET A 172 17.36 0.38 4.86
C MET A 172 18.16 1.70 4.87
N PRO A 173 17.95 2.58 3.89
CA PRO A 173 18.60 3.89 3.87
C PRO A 173 18.24 4.73 5.11
N GLY A 174 19.24 5.35 5.71
CA GLY A 174 19.10 6.06 6.98
C GLY A 174 20.44 6.26 7.70
N ILE A 175 20.40 6.32 9.03
CA ILE A 175 21.58 6.33 9.90
C ILE A 175 21.45 5.24 10.96
N VAL A 176 22.57 4.69 11.41
CA VAL A 176 22.62 3.82 12.59
C VAL A 176 23.15 4.65 13.75
N VAL A 177 22.41 4.68 14.86
CA VAL A 177 22.78 5.42 16.07
C VAL A 177 23.07 4.40 17.18
N THR A 178 24.29 4.44 17.72
CA THR A 178 24.64 3.65 18.90
C THR A 178 24.13 4.34 20.15
N THR A 179 23.35 3.61 20.95
CA THR A 179 22.77 4.05 22.23
C THR A 179 23.31 3.20 23.37
N ASP A 180 22.94 3.54 24.61
CA ASP A 180 23.19 2.72 25.82
C ASP A 180 22.55 1.33 25.73
N LYS A 181 21.45 1.20 24.97
CA LYS A 181 20.69 -0.05 24.77
C LYS A 181 21.07 -0.81 23.50
N GLY A 182 22.12 -0.36 22.80
CA GLY A 182 22.58 -0.94 21.54
C GLY A 182 22.27 -0.07 20.32
N ASP A 183 22.46 -0.64 19.14
CA ASP A 183 22.32 0.08 17.87
C ASP A 183 20.86 0.19 17.43
N VAL A 184 20.47 1.40 17.02
CA VAL A 184 19.13 1.73 16.52
C VAL A 184 19.24 2.23 15.08
N THR A 185 18.48 1.64 14.17
CA THR A 185 18.41 2.11 12.78
C THR A 185 17.38 3.23 12.67
N ILE A 186 17.82 4.43 12.31
CA ILE A 186 16.94 5.56 12.05
C ILE A 186 16.72 5.69 10.55
N ILE A 187 15.48 5.49 10.10
CA ILE A 187 15.08 5.62 8.70
C ILE A 187 14.37 6.96 8.45
N GLY A 188 14.23 7.32 7.18
CA GLY A 188 13.55 8.57 6.80
C GLY A 188 14.38 9.83 7.06
N VAL A 189 15.70 9.67 7.18
CA VAL A 189 16.70 10.74 7.28
C VAL A 189 17.43 10.84 5.93
N PRO A 190 16.84 11.48 4.91
CA PRO A 190 17.48 11.62 3.61
C PRO A 190 18.69 12.56 3.73
N ALA A 191 19.91 11.99 3.84
CA ALA A 191 21.14 12.75 4.07
C ALA A 191 21.31 13.98 3.15
N PRO A 192 21.06 13.91 1.82
CA PRO A 192 21.16 15.08 0.95
C PRO A 192 20.18 16.22 1.32
N ILE A 193 19.03 15.89 1.91
CA ILE A 193 18.05 16.90 2.31
C ILE A 193 18.43 17.48 3.67
N VAL A 194 18.87 16.65 4.62
CA VAL A 194 19.33 17.12 5.94
C VAL A 194 20.51 18.08 5.77
N GLU A 195 21.43 17.76 4.86
CA GLU A 195 22.56 18.62 4.51
C GLU A 195 22.11 19.93 3.83
N LYS A 196 21.18 19.89 2.87
CA LYS A 196 20.58 21.09 2.26
C LYS A 196 19.87 21.99 3.27
N LEU A 197 19.30 21.39 4.32
CA LEU A 197 18.69 22.13 5.44
C LEU A 197 19.75 22.64 6.44
N GLY A 198 21.03 22.46 6.11
CA GLY A 198 22.19 22.99 6.82
C GLY A 198 22.56 22.18 8.06
N LEU A 199 22.32 20.86 8.04
CA LEU A 199 22.83 19.94 9.04
C LEU A 199 23.59 18.81 8.31
N LYS A 200 24.91 18.89 8.29
CA LYS A 200 25.75 17.84 7.72
C LYS A 200 25.92 16.74 8.77
N LEU A 201 25.44 15.53 8.47
CA LEU A 201 25.57 14.39 9.36
C LEU A 201 26.89 13.66 9.08
N GLU A 202 27.62 13.30 10.13
CA GLU A 202 28.89 12.58 10.04
C GLU A 202 28.94 11.47 11.08
N VAL A 203 29.68 10.40 10.78
CA VAL A 203 29.96 9.32 11.74
C VAL A 203 30.70 9.91 12.94
N GLY A 204 30.35 9.48 14.16
CA GLY A 204 30.86 10.02 15.41
C GLY A 204 30.08 11.20 15.96
N MET A 205 29.12 11.75 15.21
CA MET A 205 28.31 12.89 15.68
C MET A 205 27.26 12.45 16.71
N LYS A 206 27.13 13.22 17.79
CA LYS A 206 26.02 13.05 18.75
C LYS A 206 24.74 13.61 18.18
N VAL A 207 23.67 12.83 18.26
CA VAL A 207 22.35 13.20 17.73
C VAL A 207 21.24 12.87 18.72
N SER A 208 20.16 13.64 18.64
CA SER A 208 18.87 13.30 19.24
C SER A 208 17.80 13.27 18.15
N VAL A 209 17.14 12.13 17.99
CA VAL A 209 16.11 11.90 16.97
C VAL A 209 14.80 11.64 17.67
N THR A 210 13.75 12.38 17.31
CA THR A 210 12.38 11.99 17.65
C THR A 210 11.72 11.33 16.45
N GLY A 211 10.86 10.34 16.69
CA GLY A 211 10.22 9.62 15.60
C GLY A 211 9.28 8.54 16.08
N TRP A 212 8.81 7.72 15.16
CA TRP A 212 7.93 6.59 15.47
C TRP A 212 8.70 5.28 15.38
N GLN A 213 8.56 4.43 16.39
CA GLN A 213 9.13 3.09 16.34
C GLN A 213 8.40 2.25 15.27
N THR A 214 9.13 1.77 14.28
CA THR A 214 8.60 0.94 13.19
C THR A 214 9.16 -0.47 13.30
N GLY A 215 8.33 -1.50 13.12
CA GLY A 215 8.80 -2.90 13.20
C GLY A 215 8.55 -3.56 14.57
N ASP A 216 9.09 -4.76 14.76
CA ASP A 216 9.00 -5.48 16.04
C ASP A 216 10.05 -4.94 17.00
N ALA A 217 9.78 -5.02 18.31
CA ALA A 217 10.66 -4.50 19.37
C ALA A 217 12.13 -4.97 19.28
N LYS A 218 12.39 -6.09 18.61
CA LYS A 218 13.72 -6.68 18.39
C LYS A 218 14.54 -5.99 17.30
N ALA A 219 13.90 -5.33 16.34
CA ALA A 219 14.56 -4.49 15.36
C ALA A 219 14.26 -3.04 15.75
N ALA A 220 15.17 -2.42 16.50
CA ALA A 220 15.03 -1.03 16.93
C ALA A 220 15.14 -0.12 15.71
N VAL A 221 14.04 0.04 14.97
CA VAL A 221 13.95 0.92 13.80
C VAL A 221 13.03 2.08 14.14
N VAL A 222 13.50 3.30 13.88
CA VAL A 222 12.73 4.53 14.13
C VAL A 222 12.61 5.32 12.85
N MET A 223 11.38 5.65 12.46
CA MET A 223 11.11 6.62 11.41
C MET A 223 11.27 8.03 11.97
N ALA A 224 12.29 8.76 11.52
CA ALA A 224 12.59 10.09 12.04
C ALA A 224 11.50 11.11 11.69
N ARG A 225 11.04 11.83 12.72
CA ARG A 225 10.24 13.05 12.63
C ARG A 225 11.14 14.27 12.72
N THR A 226 11.98 14.34 13.74
CA THR A 226 13.00 15.40 13.89
C THR A 226 14.36 14.79 14.13
N ILE A 227 15.40 15.52 13.73
CA ILE A 227 16.79 15.22 14.08
C ILE A 227 17.45 16.49 14.61
N THR A 228 18.13 16.37 15.74
CA THR A 228 18.87 17.44 16.38
C THR A 228 20.33 17.04 16.48
N ALA A 229 21.22 17.91 16.00
CA ALA A 229 22.67 17.76 16.14
C ALA A 229 23.32 19.15 16.14
N ASN A 230 24.42 19.32 16.85
CA ASN A 230 25.15 20.60 16.97
C ASN A 230 24.24 21.80 17.32
N GLY A 231 23.26 21.60 18.21
CA GLY A 231 22.30 22.63 18.62
C GLY A 231 21.24 23.01 17.58
N LYS A 232 21.24 22.36 16.41
CA LYS A 232 20.27 22.60 15.33
C LYS A 232 19.29 21.46 15.21
N THR A 233 17.99 21.78 15.16
CA THR A 233 16.91 20.81 14.95
C THR A 233 16.32 20.96 13.56
N ILE A 234 16.19 19.85 12.84
CA ILE A 234 15.52 19.73 11.55
C ILE A 234 14.24 18.92 11.72
N THR A 235 13.12 19.47 11.27
CA THR A 235 11.84 18.74 11.17
C THR A 235 11.70 18.13 9.78
N LEU A 236 11.67 16.80 9.72
CA LEU A 236 11.59 16.02 8.49
C LEU A 236 10.14 15.68 8.13
N ARG A 237 9.29 15.51 9.15
CA ARG A 237 7.88 15.09 9.01
C ARG A 237 6.96 15.86 9.95
N ASP A 238 5.72 16.04 9.54
CA ASP A 238 4.66 16.63 10.38
C ASP A 238 4.17 15.63 11.44
N GLU A 239 3.17 16.01 12.24
CA GLU A 239 2.60 15.14 13.27
C GLU A 239 1.91 13.89 12.71
N ALA A 240 1.46 13.95 11.46
CA ALA A 240 0.87 12.82 10.75
C ALA A 240 1.94 11.94 10.06
N GLY A 241 3.24 12.22 10.25
CA GLY A 241 4.34 11.48 9.62
C GLY A 241 4.52 11.75 8.13
N LYS A 242 3.83 12.76 7.58
CA LYS A 242 4.00 13.19 6.19
C LYS A 242 5.31 13.98 6.08
N PRO A 243 6.17 13.69 5.09
CA PRO A 243 7.36 14.51 4.84
C PRO A 243 6.99 15.98 4.62
N ILE A 244 7.69 16.90 5.31
CA ILE A 244 7.43 18.35 5.20
C ILE A 244 8.18 18.97 4.01
N ILE A 245 9.23 18.33 3.52
CA ILE A 245 9.99 18.87 2.39
C ILE A 245 9.08 18.90 1.15
N GLU A 246 8.80 20.11 0.65
CA GLU A 246 8.12 20.32 -0.62
C GLU A 246 8.87 19.55 -1.72
N ARG A 247 8.22 18.53 -2.29
CA ARG A 247 8.60 18.10 -3.63
C ARG A 247 8.24 19.26 -4.55
N LYS A 248 9.23 19.92 -5.16
CA LYS A 248 8.94 20.86 -6.23
C LYS A 248 8.16 20.12 -7.33
N GLU A 249 7.09 20.73 -7.82
CA GLU A 249 6.35 20.28 -9.01
C GLU A 249 7.38 20.13 -10.16
N GLY A 250 7.77 18.90 -10.49
CA GLY A 250 8.86 18.62 -11.43
C GLY A 250 9.66 17.35 -11.10
N ASP A 251 9.69 16.94 -9.82
CA ASP A 251 10.41 15.73 -9.38
C ASP A 251 9.62 14.42 -9.60
N ARG A 252 8.45 14.46 -10.26
CA ARG A 252 7.82 13.24 -10.75
C ARG A 252 8.69 12.73 -11.90
N PRO A 253 9.13 11.46 -11.92
CA PRO A 253 9.59 10.86 -13.16
C PRO A 253 8.49 11.11 -14.19
N LYS A 254 8.82 11.82 -15.28
CA LYS A 254 7.88 11.98 -16.39
C LYS A 254 7.35 10.58 -16.69
N PRO A 255 6.02 10.36 -16.74
CA PRO A 255 5.49 9.08 -17.17
C PRO A 255 6.21 8.77 -18.49
N ASN A 256 6.87 7.61 -18.50
CA ASN A 256 7.76 7.18 -19.56
C ASN A 256 7.12 7.60 -20.88
N GLY A 257 7.79 8.51 -21.60
CA GLY A 257 7.24 9.19 -22.77
C GLY A 257 6.95 8.17 -23.87
N GLY A 258 5.81 7.49 -23.75
CA GLY A 258 5.20 6.78 -24.85
C GLY A 258 4.92 7.84 -25.88
N LYS A 259 5.69 7.78 -26.99
CA LYS A 259 5.39 8.54 -28.19
C LYS A 259 3.87 8.51 -28.42
N PRO A 260 3.23 9.64 -28.72
CA PRO A 260 1.89 9.62 -29.26
C PRO A 260 1.89 8.63 -30.44
N ARG A 261 1.02 7.62 -30.39
CA ARG A 261 0.72 6.85 -31.59
C ARG A 261 0.02 7.84 -32.51
N ASP A 262 0.75 8.31 -33.50
CA ASP A 262 0.19 9.10 -34.60
C ASP A 262 -1.04 8.35 -35.11
N GLY A 263 -2.18 9.01 -34.97
CA GLY A 263 -3.48 8.49 -35.36
C GLY A 263 -3.42 8.12 -36.84
N GLN A 264 -3.67 6.84 -37.12
CA GLN A 264 -4.14 6.43 -38.43
C GLN A 264 -5.39 7.25 -38.75
N GLY A 265 -5.23 8.16 -39.71
CA GLY A 265 -6.32 8.91 -40.30
C GLY A 265 -7.34 7.97 -40.90
N GLY A 266 -8.47 7.80 -40.20
CA GLY A 266 -9.69 7.30 -40.81
C GLY A 266 -10.19 8.34 -41.80
N LYS A 267 -10.06 8.03 -43.10
CA LYS A 267 -10.76 8.78 -44.16
C LYS A 267 -12.27 8.72 -43.90
N PRO A 268 -13.00 9.85 -43.95
CA PRO A 268 -14.45 9.82 -44.03
C PRO A 268 -14.88 9.28 -45.40
N ARG A 269 -15.74 8.26 -45.40
CA ARG A 269 -16.54 7.89 -46.58
C ARG A 269 -17.58 8.99 -46.78
N GLY A 270 -17.46 9.73 -47.88
CA GLY A 270 -18.51 10.61 -48.36
C GLY A 270 -19.66 9.79 -48.97
N GLU A 271 -20.88 10.15 -48.57
CA GLU A 271 -22.04 10.31 -49.46
C GLU A 271 -21.60 11.17 -50.68
N GLY A 272 -22.05 11.05 -51.92
CA GLY A 272 -23.05 10.26 -52.61
C GLY A 272 -23.24 10.98 -53.97
N ALA A 273 -23.13 10.24 -55.08
CA ALA A 273 -23.65 10.57 -56.41
C ALA A 273 -23.51 9.32 -57.28
#